data_AF-X5DZA4-F1
#
_entry.id   AF-X5DZA4-F1
#
_cell.length_a   1.000
_cell.length_b   1.000
_cell.length_c   1.000
_cell.angle_alpha   90.00
_cell.angle_beta   90.00
_cell.angle_gamma   90.00
#
_symmetry.space_group_name_H-M   'P 1'
#
loop_
_entity.id
_entity.type
_entity.pdbx_description
1 polymer ?
#
loop_
_entity_poly.entity_id
_entity_poly.type
_entity_poly.pdbx_seq_one_letter_code
_entity_poly.pdbx_strand_id
1 'polypeptide(L)' 'MDAKFDMNGWRIIKDKLRNKYPELTEVDVNWGHISRDNMLEIISTKVGKTKLELVNEIESL' A
#
# COMPACT_ATOMS: atom_id res chain seq x y z
N MET A 1 11.45 2.56 -18.47
CA MET A 1 10.78 1.28 -18.15
C MET A 1 9.75 1.59 -17.09
N ASP A 2 8.60 2.13 -17.51
CA ASP A 2 7.44 2.28 -16.63
C ASP A 2 6.91 0.88 -16.35
N ALA A 3 7.39 0.30 -15.25
CA ALA A 3 6.83 -0.92 -14.73
C ALA A 3 5.34 -0.64 -14.54
N LYS A 4 4.53 -1.19 -15.46
CA LYS A 4 3.14 -1.51 -15.26
C LYS A 4 3.10 -2.31 -13.97
N PHE A 5 2.96 -1.59 -12.86
CA PHE A 5 2.51 -2.17 -11.62
C PHE A 5 1.04 -2.48 -11.90
N ASP A 6 0.83 -3.61 -12.57
CA ASP A 6 -0.47 -4.11 -12.97
C ASP A 6 -1.40 -4.05 -11.77
N MET A 7 -2.65 -3.60 -11.97
CA MET A 7 -3.67 -3.53 -10.92
C MET A 7 -3.75 -4.82 -10.08
N ASN A 8 -3.37 -5.96 -10.68
CA ASN A 8 -3.30 -7.25 -10.01
C ASN A 8 -2.18 -7.33 -8.94
N GLY A 9 -0.98 -6.80 -9.22
CA GLY A 9 0.09 -6.69 -8.23
C GLY A 9 -0.30 -5.77 -7.07
N TRP A 10 -1.01 -4.68 -7.40
CA TRP A 10 -1.52 -3.78 -6.37
C TRP A 10 -2.56 -4.44 -5.46
N ARG A 11 -3.47 -5.24 -6.01
CA ARG A 11 -4.44 -6.02 -5.22
C ARG A 11 -3.77 -6.96 -4.23
N ILE A 12 -2.70 -7.64 -4.66
CA ILE A 12 -1.91 -8.54 -3.79
C ILE A 12 -1.23 -7.75 -2.67
N ILE A 13 -0.66 -6.59 -2.99
CA ILE A 13 0.00 -5.73 -2.00
C ILE A 13 -0.99 -5.22 -0.95
N LYS A 14 -2.19 -4.80 -1.38
CA LYS A 14 -3.26 -4.41 -0.46
C LYS A 14 -3.62 -5.52 0.51
N ASP A 15 -3.77 -6.74 0.00
CA ASP A 15 -4.12 -7.90 0.84
C ASP A 15 -3.00 -8.26 1.83
N LYS A 16 -1.74 -8.24 1.36
CA LYS A 16 -0.55 -8.46 2.20
C LYS A 16 -0.40 -7.38 3.28
N LEU A 17 -0.59 -6.10 2.94
CA LEU A 17 -0.55 -5.00 3.90
C LEU A 17 -1.66 -5.12 4.93
N ARG A 18 -2.90 -5.47 4.52
CA ARG A 18 -4.00 -5.72 5.45
C ARG A 18 -3.72 -6.89 6.40
N ASN A 19 -3.11 -7.97 5.89
CA ASN A 19 -2.73 -9.12 6.74
C ASN A 19 -1.61 -8.77 7.72
N LYS A 20 -0.67 -7.90 7.32
CA LYS A 20 0.47 -7.51 8.16
C LYS A 20 0.11 -6.43 9.19
N TYR A 21 -0.78 -5.52 8.81
CA TYR A 21 -1.22 -4.38 9.60
C TYR A 21 -2.73 -4.48 9.82
N PRO A 22 -3.20 -5.17 10.86
CA PRO A 22 -4.63 -5.27 11.18
C PRO A 22 -5.25 -3.91 11.54
N GLU A 23 -4.42 -2.90 11.84
CA GLU A 23 -4.80 -1.49 12.02
C GLU A 23 -5.21 -0.80 10.71
N LEU A 24 -4.77 -1.31 9.55
CA LEU A 24 -5.19 -0.82 8.24
C LEU A 24 -6.61 -1.30 7.97
N THR A 25 -7.54 -0.36 7.95
CA THR A 25 -8.95 -0.65 7.71
C THR A 25 -9.17 -0.68 6.20
N GLU A 26 -10.13 -1.49 5.71
CA GLU A 26 -10.44 -1.58 4.28
C GLU A 26 -10.68 -0.20 3.65
N VAL A 27 -11.19 0.76 4.43
CA VAL A 27 -11.39 2.15 4.03
C VAL A 27 -10.07 2.85 3.66
N ASP A 28 -8.97 2.62 4.39
CA ASP A 28 -7.64 3.20 4.08
C ASP A 28 -7.04 2.57 2.84
N VAL A 29 -7.36 1.29 2.58
CA VAL A 29 -6.78 0.50 1.48
C VAL A 29 -7.62 0.60 0.20
N ASN A 30 -8.90 0.95 0.32
CA ASN A 30 -9.92 0.85 -0.73
C ASN A 30 -10.54 2.19 -1.13
N TRP A 31 -9.97 3.33 -0.72
CA TRP A 31 -10.38 4.63 -1.27
C TRP A 31 -10.15 4.61 -2.80
N GLY A 32 -11.24 4.44 -3.53
CA GLY A 32 -11.29 3.87 -4.88
C GLY A 32 -10.77 4.75 -6.00
N HIS A 33 -10.04 5.82 -5.72
CA HIS A 33 -9.60 6.77 -6.76
C HIS A 33 -8.36 7.58 -6.38
N ILE A 34 -7.63 7.19 -5.33
CA ILE A 34 -6.39 7.87 -4.92
C ILE A 34 -5.17 7.22 -5.60
N SER A 35 -4.29 8.06 -6.12
CA SER A 35 -2.99 7.65 -6.66
C SER A 35 -2.20 6.83 -5.64
N ARG A 36 -1.34 5.93 -6.11
CA ARG A 36 -0.47 5.08 -5.27
C ARG A 36 0.22 5.87 -4.16
N ASP A 37 0.71 7.06 -4.48
CA ASP A 37 1.44 7.92 -3.54
C ASP A 37 0.58 8.41 -2.38
N ASN A 38 -0.66 8.85 -2.66
CA ASN A 38 -1.62 9.26 -1.63
C ASN A 38 -1.99 8.08 -0.73
N MET A 39 -2.16 6.90 -1.31
CA MET A 39 -2.46 5.71 -0.53
C MET A 39 -1.28 5.30 0.37
N LEU A 40 -0.06 5.33 -0.17
CA LEU A 40 1.16 5.09 0.60
C LEU A 40 1.33 6.14 1.72
N GLU A 41 0.94 7.39 1.49
CA GLU A 41 0.97 8.45 2.50
C GLU A 41 0.02 8.20 3.67
N ILE A 42 -1.20 7.75 3.37
CA ILE A 42 -2.19 7.41 4.38
C ILE A 42 -1.72 6.20 5.19
N ILE A 43 -1.26 5.15 4.50
CA ILE A 43 -0.73 3.94 5.14
C ILE A 43 0.51 4.28 5.97
N SER A 44 1.41 5.12 5.46
CA SER A 44 2.61 5.56 6.18
C SER A 44 2.25 6.32 7.46
N THR A 45 1.25 7.19 7.38
CA THR A 45 0.76 7.96 8.54
C THR A 45 0.10 7.07 9.58
N LYS A 46 -0.66 6.06 9.13
CA LYS A 46 -1.43 5.19 10.03
C LYS A 46 -0.56 4.16 10.74
N VAL A 47 0.35 3.53 9.99
CA VAL A 47 1.32 2.54 10.50
C VAL A 47 2.50 3.23 11.22
N GLY A 48 2.67 4.54 11.06
CA GLY A 48 3.78 5.30 11.63
C GLY A 48 5.13 4.99 10.97
N LYS A 49 5.11 4.49 9.73
CA LYS A 49 6.31 4.14 8.93
C LYS A 49 6.58 5.17 7.85
N THR A 50 7.78 5.16 7.29
CA THR A 50 8.05 6.00 6.11
C THR A 50 7.49 5.38 4.83
N LYS A 51 7.15 6.22 3.84
CA LYS A 51 6.76 5.74 2.49
C LYS A 51 7.82 4.78 1.92
N LEU A 52 9.10 5.06 2.16
CA LEU A 52 10.22 4.26 1.66
C LEU A 52 10.30 2.88 2.32
N GLU A 53 10.06 2.79 3.63
CA GLU A 53 9.94 1.48 4.31
C GLU A 53 8.75 0.69 3.79
N LEU A 54 7.60 1.33 3.58
CA LEU A 54 6.45 0.65 2.98
C LEU A 54 6.75 0.16 1.57
N VAL A 55 7.38 0.98 0.73
CA VAL A 55 7.79 0.59 -0.62
C VAL A 55 8.79 -0.56 -0.57
N ASN A 56 9.82 -0.49 0.28
CA ASN A 56 10.79 -1.58 0.44
C ASN A 56 10.12 -2.87 0.93
N GLU A 57 9.16 -2.80 1.86
CA GLU A 57 8.43 -3.98 2.30
C GLU A 57 7.53 -4.53 1.19
N ILE A 58 6.93 -3.67 0.39
CA ILE A 58 6.12 -4.03 -0.77
C ILE A 58 6.98 -4.67 -1.88
N GLU A 59 8.18 -4.15 -2.13
CA GLU A 59 9.13 -4.65 -3.13
C GLU A 59 9.84 -5.94 -2.67
N SER A 60 9.99 -6.12 -1.35
CA SER A 60 10.56 -7.32 -0.75
C SER A 60 9.54 -8.48 -0.59
N LEU A 61 8.29 -8.30 -1.01
CA LEU A 61 7.17 -9.23 -0.80
C LEU A 61 6.77 -10.00 -2.06
#